data_AF-A0A7Y5SG61-F1
#
_entry.id   AF-A0A7Y5SG61-F1
#
_cell.length_a   1.000
_cell.length_b   1.000
_cell.length_c   1.000
_cell.angle_alpha   90.00
_cell.angle_beta   90.00
_cell.angle_gamma   90.00
#
_symmetry.space_group_name_H-M   'P 1'
#
loop_
_entity.id
_entity.type
_entity.pdbx_description
1 polymer ?
#
loop_
_entity_poly.entity_id
_entity_poly.type
_entity_poly.pdbx_seq_one_letter_code
_entity_poly.pdbx_strand_id
1 'polypeptide(L)'
;MGELAALVAAMTWSATSVALTSLSQRTAPVVLSALRLSAGSLLLFAVLFAFGDPGDITAASAATLFAMLGSGLVGYGLGDTVYIKALALLGMQRTFPISMALYIGLTVLGGVLLLDEAFTWGLPLGAALIAVGVYLIVIPGRGQEDIPLPVIAVAEPALAGFADLPPAEHVAALHPAPGQRLGWFGYALLGAVGIFWASATLWLAASNDGMP
;
A
#
# COMPACT_ATOMS: atom_id res chain seq x y z
N MET A 1 -22.09 -8.91 11.16
CA MET A 1 -22.18 -7.90 10.08
C MET A 1 -20.82 -7.28 9.76
N GLY A 2 -19.95 -7.05 10.76
CA GLY A 2 -18.59 -6.54 10.52
C GLY A 2 -17.66 -7.53 9.78
N GLU A 3 -17.90 -8.83 9.88
CA GLU A 3 -17.10 -9.87 9.22
C GLU A 3 -17.21 -9.79 7.70
N LEU A 4 -18.43 -9.64 7.18
CA LEU A 4 -18.67 -9.47 5.74
C LEU A 4 -18.05 -8.15 5.24
N ALA A 5 -18.19 -7.07 6.01
CA ALA A 5 -17.57 -5.79 5.68
C ALA A 5 -16.04 -5.90 5.65
N ALA A 6 -15.43 -6.63 6.58
CA ALA A 6 -13.99 -6.87 6.61
C ALA A 6 -13.52 -7.70 5.40
N LEU A 7 -14.27 -8.72 4.99
CA LEU A 7 -13.96 -9.51 3.79
C LEU A 7 -14.06 -8.66 2.51
N VAL A 8 -15.13 -7.87 2.37
CA VAL A 8 -15.29 -6.95 1.23
C VAL A 8 -14.17 -5.92 1.20
N ALA A 9 -13.80 -5.36 2.36
CA ALA A 9 -12.69 -4.44 2.47
C ALA A 9 -11.37 -5.09 2.04
N ALA A 10 -11.08 -6.30 2.52
CA ALA A 10 -9.87 -7.05 2.15
C ALA A 10 -9.81 -7.37 0.65
N MET A 11 -10.93 -7.81 0.05
CA MET A 11 -11.02 -8.06 -1.39
C MET A 11 -10.80 -6.78 -2.20
N THR A 12 -11.46 -5.69 -1.79
CA THR A 12 -11.33 -4.39 -2.46
C THR A 12 -9.90 -3.87 -2.38
N TRP A 13 -9.25 -3.97 -1.22
CA TRP A 13 -7.86 -3.55 -1.03
C TRP A 13 -6.87 -4.38 -1.84
N SER A 14 -7.09 -5.69 -1.91
CA SER A 14 -6.27 -6.60 -2.71
C SER A 14 -6.36 -6.25 -4.20
N ALA A 15 -7.58 -6.19 -4.76
CA ALA A 15 -7.79 -5.81 -6.16
C ALA A 15 -7.21 -4.42 -6.48
N THR A 16 -7.45 -3.45 -5.61
CA THR A 16 -6.91 -2.09 -5.71
C THR A 16 -5.39 -2.11 -5.77
N SER A 17 -4.73 -2.83 -4.87
CA SER A 17 -3.27 -2.86 -4.82
C SER A 17 -2.69 -3.54 -6.07
N VAL A 18 -3.38 -4.52 -6.68
CA VAL A 18 -2.92 -5.20 -7.92
C VAL A 18 -2.98 -4.22 -9.07
N ALA A 19 -4.13 -3.55 -9.21
CA ALA A 19 -4.32 -2.52 -10.23
C ALA A 19 -3.29 -1.39 -10.07
N LEU A 20 -3.10 -0.87 -8.86
CA LEU A 20 -2.14 0.20 -8.60
C LEU A 20 -0.69 -0.23 -8.85
N THR A 21 -0.32 -1.47 -8.54
CA THR A 21 1.04 -1.96 -8.85
C THR A 21 1.29 -1.88 -10.35
N SER A 22 0.35 -2.38 -11.18
CA SER A 22 0.46 -2.31 -12.65
C SER A 22 0.48 -0.86 -13.16
N LEU A 23 -0.43 -0.01 -12.67
CA LEU A 23 -0.54 1.39 -13.08
C LEU A 23 0.68 2.23 -12.65
N SER A 24 1.25 1.97 -11.48
CA SER A 24 2.36 2.74 -10.91
C SER A 24 3.65 2.62 -11.73
N GLN A 25 3.78 1.58 -12.56
CA GLN A 25 4.91 1.40 -13.48
C GLN A 25 4.85 2.36 -14.68
N ARG A 26 3.67 2.90 -14.99
CA ARG A 26 3.41 3.68 -16.21
C ARG A 26 2.88 5.09 -15.93
N THR A 27 2.43 5.34 -14.72
CA THR A 27 1.79 6.59 -14.31
C THR A 27 2.44 7.12 -13.04
N ALA A 28 2.69 8.43 -13.00
CA ALA A 28 3.28 9.08 -11.83
C ALA A 28 2.43 8.83 -10.56
N PRO A 29 3.04 8.47 -9.41
CA PRO A 29 2.33 8.18 -8.17
C PRO A 29 1.37 9.28 -7.69
N VAL A 30 1.74 10.54 -7.92
CA VAL A 30 0.90 11.71 -7.56
C VAL A 30 -0.38 11.76 -8.38
N VAL A 31 -0.33 11.39 -9.67
CA VAL A 31 -1.50 11.39 -10.55
C VAL A 31 -2.46 10.27 -10.14
N LEU A 32 -1.92 9.08 -9.84
CA LEU A 32 -2.72 7.95 -9.34
C LEU A 32 -3.38 8.28 -7.99
N SER A 33 -2.65 8.93 -7.09
CA SER A 33 -3.19 9.38 -5.80
C SER A 33 -4.28 10.43 -5.99
N ALA A 34 -4.05 11.43 -6.84
CA ALA A 34 -5.03 12.47 -7.12
C ALA A 34 -6.33 11.89 -7.71
N LEU A 35 -6.23 10.97 -8.68
CA LEU A 35 -7.39 10.26 -9.23
C LEU A 35 -8.14 9.46 -8.16
N ARG A 36 -7.41 8.67 -7.36
CA ARG A 36 -7.99 7.87 -6.27
C ARG A 36 -8.71 8.74 -5.25
N LEU A 37 -8.09 9.85 -4.85
CA LEU A 37 -8.65 10.78 -3.88
C LEU A 37 -9.85 11.56 -4.44
N SER A 38 -9.81 11.92 -5.71
CA SER A 38 -10.92 12.61 -6.38
C SER A 38 -12.14 11.69 -6.46
N ALA A 39 -11.94 10.43 -6.89
CA ALA A 39 -12.99 9.43 -6.93
C ALA A 39 -13.53 9.10 -5.54
N GLY A 40 -12.64 8.93 -4.56
CA GLY A 40 -13.00 8.70 -3.16
C GLY A 40 -13.80 9.85 -2.55
N SER A 41 -13.39 11.09 -2.83
CA SER A 41 -14.11 12.30 -2.38
C SER A 41 -15.52 12.37 -2.98
N LEU A 42 -15.67 12.16 -4.29
CA LEU A 42 -16.98 12.12 -4.94
C LEU A 42 -17.89 11.03 -4.36
N LEU A 43 -17.33 9.84 -4.09
CA LEU A 43 -18.07 8.75 -3.47
C LEU A 43 -18.48 9.09 -2.03
N LEU A 44 -17.58 9.69 -1.24
CA LEU A 44 -17.88 10.13 0.11
C LEU A 44 -18.97 11.19 0.13
N PHE A 45 -18.95 12.15 -0.80
CA PHE A 45 -20.03 13.12 -0.96
C PHE A 45 -21.36 12.46 -1.33
N ALA A 46 -21.35 11.47 -2.23
CA ALA A 46 -22.56 10.73 -2.59
C ALA A 46 -23.13 9.95 -1.39
N VAL A 47 -22.28 9.32 -0.59
CA VAL A 47 -22.66 8.62 0.64
C VAL A 47 -23.21 9.60 1.67
N LEU A 48 -22.54 10.74 1.88
CA LEU A 48 -22.98 11.80 2.79
C LEU A 48 -24.34 12.36 2.39
N PHE A 49 -24.59 12.54 1.09
CA PHE A 49 -25.89 13.00 0.61
C PHE A 49 -26.99 11.94 0.76
N ALA A 50 -26.67 10.66 0.57
CA ALA A 50 -27.64 9.58 0.62
C ALA A 50 -28.00 9.15 2.05
N PHE A 51 -27.05 9.24 2.99
CA PHE A 51 -27.17 8.67 4.33
C PHE A 51 -26.80 9.62 5.48
N GLY A 52 -26.17 10.76 5.18
CA GLY A 52 -25.70 11.70 6.20
C GLY A 52 -26.77 12.69 6.64
N ASP A 53 -26.56 13.27 7.82
CA ASP A 53 -27.35 14.39 8.30
C ASP A 53 -26.66 15.71 7.90
N PRO A 54 -27.32 16.62 7.15
CA PRO A 54 -26.77 17.94 6.84
C PRO A 54 -26.36 18.75 8.08
N GLY A 55 -26.99 18.47 9.23
CA GLY A 55 -26.69 19.08 10.51
C GLY A 55 -25.25 18.84 10.98
N ASP A 56 -24.69 17.66 10.70
CA ASP A 56 -23.36 17.25 11.18
C ASP A 56 -22.24 18.13 10.64
N ILE A 57 -22.35 18.55 9.36
CA ILE A 57 -21.35 19.43 8.73
C ILE A 57 -21.40 20.82 9.35
N THR A 58 -22.61 21.33 9.62
CA THR A 58 -22.80 22.66 10.19
C THR A 58 -22.50 22.73 11.68
N ALA A 59 -22.61 21.60 12.39
CA ALA A 59 -22.26 21.46 13.80
C ALA A 59 -20.77 21.20 14.02
N ALA A 60 -20.03 20.77 12.99
CA ALA A 60 -18.61 20.50 13.08
C ALA A 60 -17.80 21.77 13.43
N SER A 61 -16.99 21.69 14.47
CA SER A 61 -16.12 22.79 14.86
C SER A 61 -15.02 23.03 13.81
N ALA A 62 -14.51 24.27 13.72
CA ALA A 62 -13.38 24.58 12.84
C ALA A 62 -12.14 23.73 13.18
N ALA A 63 -11.95 23.36 14.45
CA ALA A 63 -10.87 22.49 14.90
C ALA A 63 -11.03 21.06 14.35
N THR A 64 -12.25 20.51 14.39
CA THR A 64 -12.58 19.20 13.83
C THR A 64 -12.33 19.18 12.32
N LEU A 65 -12.82 20.19 11.59
CA LEU A 65 -12.60 20.31 10.15
C LEU A 65 -11.12 20.43 9.81
N PHE A 66 -10.36 21.21 10.58
CA PHE A 66 -8.92 21.34 10.40
C PHE A 66 -8.19 20.02 10.65
N ALA A 67 -8.52 19.30 11.72
CA ALA A 67 -7.94 18.00 12.03
C ALA A 67 -8.26 16.95 10.95
N MET A 68 -9.49 16.94 10.43
CA MET A 68 -9.89 16.08 9.32
C MET A 68 -9.14 16.40 8.02
N LEU A 69 -9.01 17.67 7.67
CA LEU A 69 -8.25 18.08 6.47
C LEU A 69 -6.76 17.77 6.62
N GLY A 70 -6.19 18.04 7.79
CA GLY A 70 -4.79 17.76 8.11
C GLY A 70 -4.50 16.25 8.04
N SER A 71 -5.32 15.42 8.69
CA SER A 71 -5.16 13.96 8.65
C SER A 71 -5.35 13.41 7.23
N GLY A 72 -6.31 13.93 6.48
CA GLY A 72 -6.52 13.58 5.08
C GLY A 72 -5.30 13.88 4.21
N LEU A 73 -4.69 15.06 4.38
CA LEU A 73 -3.52 15.47 3.62
C LEU A 73 -2.28 14.65 3.99
N VAL A 74 -2.02 14.41 5.28
CA VAL A 74 -0.86 13.66 5.75
C VAL A 74 -1.01 12.18 5.40
N GLY A 75 -2.15 11.58 5.75
CA GLY A 75 -2.40 10.15 5.55
C GLY A 75 -2.59 9.80 4.08
N TYR A 76 -3.56 10.42 3.41
CA TYR A 76 -3.88 10.07 2.03
C TYR A 76 -3.09 10.88 1.00
N GLY A 77 -2.86 12.17 1.22
CA GLY A 77 -2.09 12.98 0.26
C GLY A 77 -0.64 12.53 0.17
N LEU A 78 0.08 12.59 1.29
CA LEU A 78 1.50 12.22 1.36
C LEU A 78 1.68 10.70 1.49
N GLY A 79 1.01 10.07 2.45
CA GLY A 79 1.14 8.63 2.72
C GLY A 79 0.82 7.76 1.50
N ASP A 80 -0.35 7.94 0.85
CA ASP A 80 -0.68 7.12 -0.32
C ASP A 80 0.25 7.39 -1.50
N THR A 81 0.65 8.64 -1.75
CA THR A 81 1.58 8.94 -2.84
C THR A 81 2.91 8.22 -2.65
N VAL A 82 3.44 8.22 -1.43
CA VAL A 82 4.67 7.48 -1.08
C VAL A 82 4.44 5.97 -1.18
N TYR A 83 3.28 5.47 -0.75
CA TYR A 83 2.91 4.06 -0.86
C TYR A 83 2.85 3.58 -2.31
N ILE A 84 2.25 4.36 -3.22
CA ILE A 84 2.19 4.03 -4.65
C ILE A 84 3.59 4.02 -5.27
N LYS A 85 4.47 4.94 -4.84
CA LYS A 85 5.86 4.90 -5.26
C LYS A 85 6.59 3.65 -4.75
N ALA A 86 6.32 3.23 -3.51
CA ALA A 86 6.88 1.99 -2.97
C ALA A 86 6.32 0.74 -3.68
N LEU A 87 5.05 0.74 -4.10
CA LEU A 87 4.48 -0.30 -4.97
C LEU A 87 5.23 -0.43 -6.29
N ALA A 88 5.60 0.69 -6.91
CA ALA A 88 6.37 0.70 -8.15
C ALA A 88 7.77 0.10 -7.98
N LEU A 89 8.40 0.28 -6.81
CA LEU A 89 9.78 -0.13 -6.56
C LEU A 89 9.92 -1.57 -6.04
N LEU A 90 9.02 -2.00 -5.15
CA LEU A 90 9.14 -3.26 -4.43
C LEU A 90 8.07 -4.28 -4.80
N GLY A 91 7.05 -3.87 -5.57
CA GLY A 91 5.88 -4.66 -5.89
C GLY A 91 4.92 -4.85 -4.72
N MET A 92 3.69 -5.28 -5.02
CA MET A 92 2.64 -5.53 -4.02
C MET A 92 3.08 -6.46 -2.90
N GLN A 93 3.69 -7.61 -3.25
CA GLN A 93 3.88 -8.73 -2.33
C GLN A 93 4.69 -8.34 -1.09
N ARG A 94 5.58 -7.35 -1.23
CA ARG A 94 6.37 -6.81 -0.11
C ARG A 94 5.77 -5.54 0.45
N THR A 95 5.40 -4.59 -0.41
CA THR A 95 4.95 -3.26 0.01
C THR A 95 3.70 -3.31 0.88
N PHE A 96 2.66 -4.01 0.42
CA PHE A 96 1.37 -4.01 1.12
C PHE A 96 1.47 -4.54 2.55
N PRO A 97 2.00 -5.75 2.80
CA PRO A 97 1.96 -6.26 4.15
C PRO A 97 2.97 -5.59 5.11
N ILE A 98 4.14 -5.14 4.60
CA ILE A 98 5.11 -4.42 5.43
C ILE A 98 4.56 -3.05 5.85
N SER A 99 3.95 -2.29 4.92
CA SER A 99 3.37 -1.00 5.27
C SER A 99 2.20 -1.13 6.25
N MET A 100 1.35 -2.16 6.09
CA MET A 100 0.27 -2.45 7.03
C MET A 100 0.80 -2.78 8.43
N ALA A 101 1.82 -3.64 8.52
CA ALA A 101 2.42 -3.99 9.81
C ALA A 101 3.02 -2.76 10.52
N LEU A 102 3.72 -1.90 9.77
CA LEU A 102 4.28 -0.66 10.31
C LEU A 102 3.18 0.30 10.78
N TYR A 103 2.15 0.51 9.96
CA TYR A 103 1.02 1.38 10.29
C TYR A 103 0.30 0.91 11.57
N ILE A 104 -0.06 -0.37 11.63
CA ILE A 104 -0.77 -0.93 12.79
C ILE A 104 0.13 -0.82 14.03
N GLY A 105 1.40 -1.23 13.93
CA GLY A 105 2.32 -1.19 15.06
C GLY A 105 2.55 0.21 15.60
N LEU A 106 2.77 1.19 14.72
CA LEU A 106 2.97 2.59 15.11
C LEU A 106 1.70 3.24 15.67
N THR A 107 0.52 2.90 15.12
CA THR A 107 -0.76 3.42 15.62
C THR A 107 -1.05 2.90 17.02
N VAL A 108 -0.87 1.59 17.26
CA VAL A 108 -1.04 1.01 18.60
C VAL A 108 -0.04 1.58 19.60
N LEU A 109 1.22 1.70 19.20
CA LEU A 109 2.25 2.30 20.05
C LEU A 109 1.90 3.75 20.40
N GLY A 110 1.45 4.53 19.40
CA GLY A 110 1.03 5.91 19.61
C GLY A 110 -0.22 6.03 20.47
N GLY A 111 -1.21 5.15 20.31
CA GLY A 111 -2.42 5.12 21.14
C GLY A 111 -2.09 4.93 22.62
N VAL A 112 -1.24 3.95 22.93
CA VAL A 112 -0.80 3.68 24.31
C VAL A 112 0.07 4.82 24.86
N LEU A 113 1.01 5.33 24.08
CA LEU A 113 1.99 6.31 24.59
C LEU A 113 1.48 7.76 24.61
N LEU A 114 0.58 8.13 23.70
CA LEU A 114 0.14 9.52 23.49
C LEU A 114 -1.31 9.75 23.93
N LEU A 115 -2.17 8.74 23.83
CA LEU A 115 -3.60 8.85 24.16
C LEU A 115 -3.99 8.06 25.43
N ASP A 116 -3.01 7.46 26.11
CA ASP A 116 -3.20 6.68 27.36
C ASP A 116 -4.21 5.51 27.18
N GLU A 117 -4.27 4.94 25.98
CA GLU A 117 -5.17 3.82 25.65
C GLU A 117 -4.75 2.52 26.37
N ALA A 118 -5.75 1.73 26.79
CA ALA A 118 -5.51 0.47 27.48
C ALA A 118 -4.84 -0.58 26.56
N PHE A 119 -3.63 -1.00 26.92
CA PHE A 119 -2.90 -2.02 26.18
C PHE A 119 -3.37 -3.45 26.53
N THR A 120 -4.02 -4.11 25.58
CA THR A 120 -4.43 -5.51 25.71
C THR A 120 -3.48 -6.42 24.92
N TRP A 121 -2.95 -7.46 25.57
CA TRP A 121 -2.00 -8.43 24.96
C TRP A 121 -2.51 -9.17 23.73
N GLY A 122 -3.84 -9.22 23.50
CA GLY A 122 -4.42 -9.80 22.30
C GLY A 122 -4.05 -9.04 21.01
N LEU A 123 -3.87 -7.72 21.09
CA LEU A 123 -3.56 -6.87 19.95
C LEU A 123 -2.17 -7.10 19.34
N PRO A 124 -1.07 -7.08 20.13
CA PRO A 124 0.26 -7.42 19.60
C PRO A 124 0.36 -8.89 19.16
N LEU A 125 -0.37 -9.81 19.80
CA LEU A 125 -0.37 -11.21 19.42
C LEU A 125 -1.04 -11.42 18.05
N GLY A 126 -2.19 -10.79 17.82
CA GLY A 126 -2.86 -10.79 16.51
C GLY A 126 -2.01 -10.16 15.42
N ALA A 127 -1.38 -9.01 15.71
CA ALA A 127 -0.46 -8.35 14.78
C ALA A 127 0.75 -9.23 14.44
N ALA A 128 1.35 -9.90 15.43
CA ALA A 128 2.44 -10.85 15.21
C ALA A 128 2.00 -12.04 14.34
N LEU A 129 0.80 -12.58 14.59
CA LEU A 129 0.24 -13.67 13.79
C LEU A 129 0.05 -13.28 12.31
N ILE A 130 -0.45 -12.07 12.06
CA ILE A 130 -0.59 -11.51 10.71
C ILE A 130 0.78 -11.37 10.05
N ALA A 131 1.77 -10.81 10.78
CA ALA A 131 3.13 -10.64 10.27
C ALA A 131 3.79 -11.98 9.90
N VAL A 132 3.58 -13.02 10.71
CA VAL A 132 4.03 -14.39 10.40
C VAL A 132 3.33 -14.94 9.17
N GLY A 133 2.00 -14.79 9.07
CA GLY A 133 1.24 -15.23 7.90
C GLY A 133 1.71 -14.57 6.61
N VAL A 134 1.93 -13.26 6.64
CA VAL A 134 2.56 -12.50 5.56
C VAL A 134 3.94 -13.07 5.22
N TYR A 135 4.79 -13.26 6.23
CA TYR A 135 6.15 -13.72 6.03
C TYR A 135 6.16 -15.06 5.28
N LEU A 136 5.27 -15.98 5.65
CA LEU A 136 5.11 -17.27 4.96
C LEU A 136 4.70 -17.13 3.49
N ILE A 137 3.90 -16.12 3.14
CA ILE A 137 3.50 -15.84 1.74
C ILE A 137 4.66 -15.24 0.94
N VAL A 138 5.49 -14.41 1.58
CA VAL A 138 6.53 -13.63 0.90
C VAL A 138 7.84 -14.41 0.69
N ILE A 139 8.06 -15.53 1.39
CA ILE A 139 9.22 -16.40 1.13
C ILE A 139 9.18 -16.80 -0.35
N PRO A 140 10.20 -16.42 -1.15
CA PRO A 140 10.32 -16.92 -2.51
C PRO A 140 10.40 -18.44 -2.40
N GLY A 141 9.43 -19.14 -2.99
CA GLY A 141 9.52 -20.58 -3.10
C GLY A 141 10.88 -20.90 -3.75
N ARG A 142 11.73 -21.64 -3.05
CA ARG A 142 13.07 -22.04 -3.49
C ARG A 142 13.08 -22.93 -4.77
N GLY A 143 11.96 -22.99 -5.50
CA GLY A 143 11.71 -23.81 -6.68
C GLY A 143 11.26 -23.02 -7.91
N GLN A 144 11.49 -21.71 -8.00
CA GLN A 144 11.76 -21.08 -9.31
C GLN A 144 13.20 -21.41 -9.71
N GLU A 145 13.51 -22.70 -9.78
CA GLU A 145 14.51 -23.16 -10.72
C GLU A 145 13.90 -22.91 -12.10
N ASP A 146 14.71 -22.37 -13.00
CA ASP A 146 14.38 -22.20 -14.41
C ASP A 146 13.70 -23.47 -14.92
N ILE A 147 12.36 -23.47 -14.99
CA ILE A 147 11.66 -24.49 -15.77
C ILE A 147 12.16 -24.23 -17.18
N PRO A 148 12.96 -25.13 -17.79
CA PRO A 148 13.40 -24.93 -19.15
C PRO A 148 12.11 -24.80 -19.94
N LEU A 149 11.86 -23.61 -20.49
CA LEU A 149 10.73 -23.41 -21.38
C LEU A 149 10.83 -24.56 -22.38
N PRO A 150 9.79 -25.39 -22.56
CA PRO A 150 9.82 -26.38 -23.62
C PRO A 150 10.13 -25.57 -24.88
N VAL A 151 11.31 -25.80 -25.45
CA VAL A 151 11.69 -25.22 -26.73
C VAL A 151 10.67 -25.84 -27.67
N ILE A 152 9.55 -25.13 -27.86
CA ILE A 152 8.65 -25.39 -28.97
C ILE A 152 9.57 -25.26 -30.16
N ALA A 153 9.89 -26.40 -30.77
CA ALA A 153 10.63 -26.45 -32.01
C ALA A 153 9.78 -25.73 -33.05
N VAL A 154 9.90 -24.40 -33.08
CA VAL A 154 9.47 -23.58 -34.19
C VAL A 154 10.23 -24.16 -35.35
N ALA A 155 9.50 -24.75 -36.30
CA ALA A 155 10.07 -25.41 -37.45
C ALA A 155 11.21 -24.54 -38.01
N GLU A 156 12.39 -25.16 -38.16
CA GLU A 156 13.65 -24.59 -38.67
C GLU A 156 13.54 -23.58 -39.83
N PRO A 157 12.60 -23.66 -40.79
CA PRO A 157 12.55 -22.68 -41.88
C PRO A 157 12.27 -21.23 -41.46
N ALA A 158 11.73 -20.96 -40.26
CA ALA A 158 11.48 -19.58 -39.82
C ALA A 158 12.68 -18.92 -39.11
N LEU A 159 13.59 -19.73 -38.53
CA LEU A 159 14.75 -19.23 -37.75
C LEU A 159 15.99 -18.95 -38.62
N ALA A 160 16.06 -19.51 -39.83
CA ALA A 160 17.14 -19.23 -40.78
C ALA A 160 17.23 -17.74 -41.19
N GLY A 161 16.13 -16.98 -41.07
CA GLY A 161 16.10 -15.53 -41.29
C GLY A 161 16.69 -14.68 -40.15
N PHE A 162 17.01 -15.29 -39.00
CA PHE A 162 17.50 -14.61 -37.80
C PHE A 162 18.95 -15.02 -37.42
N ALA A 163 19.64 -15.76 -38.29
CA ALA A 163 21.00 -16.26 -38.05
C ALA A 163 22.09 -15.16 -37.96
N ASP A 164 21.75 -13.90 -38.27
CA ASP A 164 22.64 -12.73 -38.11
C ASP A 164 22.44 -11.97 -36.78
N LEU A 165 21.66 -12.51 -35.84
CA LEU A 165 21.52 -11.89 -34.52
C LEU A 165 22.76 -12.19 -33.65
N PRO A 166 23.36 -11.18 -33.01
CA PRO A 166 24.55 -11.35 -32.19
C PRO A 166 24.30 -12.33 -31.01
N PRO A 167 25.31 -13.09 -30.57
CA PRO A 167 25.16 -14.11 -29.53
C PRO A 167 24.48 -13.57 -28.27
N ALA A 168 23.56 -14.36 -27.72
CA ALA A 168 22.71 -14.06 -26.57
C ALA A 168 23.47 -13.64 -25.29
N GLU A 169 24.79 -13.78 -25.26
CA GLU A 169 25.67 -13.28 -24.20
C GLU A 169 25.55 -11.76 -24.00
N HIS A 170 25.30 -10.98 -25.07
CA HIS A 170 25.12 -9.53 -24.95
C HIS A 170 23.76 -9.10 -24.35
N VAL A 171 22.75 -9.98 -24.38
CA VAL A 171 21.41 -9.67 -23.84
C VAL A 171 21.35 -9.96 -22.34
N ALA A 172 22.10 -10.95 -21.85
CA ALA A 172 22.22 -11.26 -20.43
C ALA A 172 22.86 -10.11 -19.61
N ALA A 173 23.73 -9.31 -20.24
CA ALA A 173 24.36 -8.15 -19.62
C ALA A 173 23.43 -6.92 -19.46
N LEU A 174 22.24 -6.93 -20.06
CA LEU A 174 21.26 -5.85 -19.96
C LEU A 174 20.30 -5.97 -18.76
N HIS A 175 20.45 -7.01 -17.93
CA HIS A 175 19.84 -7.06 -16.61
C HIS A 175 20.84 -6.53 -15.58
N PRO A 176 20.86 -5.21 -15.28
CA PRO A 176 21.61 -4.74 -14.14
C PRO A 176 21.10 -5.48 -12.91
N ALA A 177 22.01 -6.12 -12.15
CA ALA A 177 21.71 -6.62 -10.83
C ALA A 177 20.94 -5.50 -10.08
N PRO A 178 19.72 -5.76 -9.56
CA PRO A 178 18.91 -4.70 -8.98
C PRO A 178 19.74 -4.01 -7.90
N GLY A 179 20.11 -2.75 -8.15
CA GLY A 179 21.06 -2.04 -7.32
C GLY A 179 20.61 -2.07 -5.87
N GLN A 180 21.42 -2.66 -4.99
CA GLN A 180 21.10 -2.86 -3.57
C GLN A 180 20.64 -1.57 -2.88
N ARG A 181 21.15 -0.39 -3.33
CA ARG A 181 20.73 0.95 -2.89
C ARG A 181 19.27 1.30 -3.25
N LEU A 182 18.76 0.84 -4.39
CA LEU A 182 17.37 1.05 -4.80
C LEU A 182 16.40 0.23 -3.94
N GLY A 183 16.83 -0.95 -3.47
CA GLY A 183 16.08 -1.78 -2.52
C GLY A 183 15.90 -1.10 -1.16
N TRP A 184 16.99 -0.62 -0.54
CA TRP A 184 16.93 0.10 0.75
C TRP A 184 16.08 1.36 0.69
N PHE A 185 16.16 2.11 -0.42
CA PHE A 185 15.30 3.27 -0.63
C PHE A 185 13.82 2.90 -0.60
N GLY A 186 13.42 1.82 -1.27
CA GLY A 186 12.05 1.31 -1.21
C GLY A 186 11.59 1.00 0.22
N TYR A 187 12.42 0.34 1.02
CA TYR A 187 12.08 0.04 2.43
C TYR A 187 12.01 1.29 3.30
N ALA A 188 12.86 2.29 3.06
CA ALA A 188 12.78 3.59 3.74
C ALA A 188 11.45 4.30 3.43
N LEU A 189 10.96 4.21 2.18
CA LEU A 189 9.63 4.72 1.83
C LEU A 189 8.53 4.01 2.61
N LEU A 190 8.62 2.69 2.82
CA LEU A 190 7.64 1.96 3.64
C LEU A 190 7.62 2.44 5.09
N GLY A 191 8.79 2.76 5.66
CA GLY A 191 8.90 3.42 6.96
C GLY A 191 8.14 4.75 7.00
N ALA A 192 8.35 5.60 5.99
CA ALA A 192 7.66 6.88 5.88
C ALA A 192 6.13 6.72 5.74
N VAL A 193 5.66 5.74 4.96
CA VAL A 193 4.23 5.41 4.83
C VAL A 193 3.62 5.07 6.18
N GLY A 194 4.26 4.19 6.94
CA GLY A 194 3.78 3.82 8.28
C GLY A 194 3.65 5.03 9.20
N ILE A 195 4.65 5.92 9.19
CA ILE A 195 4.65 7.15 9.99
C ILE A 195 3.52 8.10 9.55
N PHE A 196 3.36 8.34 8.25
CA PHE A 196 2.32 9.24 7.76
C PHE A 196 0.92 8.76 8.10
N TRP A 197 0.61 7.47 7.87
CA TRP A 197 -0.70 6.94 8.24
C TRP A 197 -0.93 6.93 9.75
N ALA A 198 0.06 6.51 10.56
CA ALA A 198 -0.09 6.48 12.00
C ALA A 198 -0.27 7.90 12.58
N SER A 199 0.54 8.86 12.14
CA SER A 199 0.44 10.26 12.60
C SER A 199 -0.90 10.89 12.20
N ALA A 200 -1.42 10.62 11.00
CA ALA A 200 -2.74 11.09 10.58
C ALA A 200 -3.85 10.52 11.46
N THR A 201 -3.82 9.22 11.76
CA THR A 201 -4.80 8.56 12.62
C THR A 201 -4.74 9.08 14.05
N LEU A 202 -3.53 9.18 14.63
CA LEU A 202 -3.33 9.64 16.01
C LEU A 202 -3.70 11.12 16.18
N TRP A 203 -3.40 11.96 15.19
CA TRP A 203 -3.86 13.36 15.19
C TRP A 203 -5.38 13.41 15.25
N LEU A 204 -6.05 12.69 14.36
CA LEU A 204 -7.51 12.72 14.29
C LEU A 204 -8.15 12.17 15.58
N ALA A 205 -7.60 11.10 16.13
CA ALA A 205 -8.03 10.55 17.42
C ALA A 205 -7.88 11.58 18.55
N ALA A 206 -6.70 12.19 18.69
CA ALA A 206 -6.44 13.19 19.73
C ALA A 206 -7.33 14.43 19.59
N SER A 207 -7.81 14.76 18.39
CA SER A 207 -8.73 15.87 18.17
C SER A 207 -10.17 15.60 18.63
N ASN A 208 -10.54 14.32 18.79
CA ASN A 208 -11.86 13.93 19.30
C ASN A 208 -11.91 13.84 20.83
N ASP A 209 -10.79 13.51 21.49
CA ASP A 209 -10.71 13.42 22.96
C ASP A 209 -10.78 14.79 23.69
N GLY A 210 -10.70 15.90 22.92
CA GLY A 210 -10.83 17.26 23.43
C GLY A 210 -12.25 17.81 23.52
N MET A 211 -13.29 17.02 23.21
CA MET A 211 -14.70 17.45 23.28
C MET A 211 -15.32 16.99 24.61
N PRO A 212 -15.68 17.92 25.53
CA PRO A 212 -16.41 17.60 26.75
C PRO A 212 -17.85 17.13 26.48
#